data_AF-A0A2N5J756-F1
#
_entry.id   AF-A0A2N5J756-F1
#
_cell.length_a   1.000
_cell.length_b   1.000
_cell.length_c   1.000
_cell.angle_alpha   90.00
_cell.angle_beta   90.00
_cell.angle_gamma   90.00
#
_symmetry.space_group_name_H-M   'P 1'
#
loop_
_entity.id
_entity.type
_entity.pdbx_description
1 polymer ?
#
loop_
_entity_poly.entity_id
_entity_poly.type
_entity_poly.pdbx_seq_one_letter_code
_entity_poly.pdbx_strand_id
1 'polypeptide(L)'
;MTNDNDNDDGDKRVNFTFTMPSLYGADGQSRVVRMRVCRVSHHDLSAGECADLATRSCHLACIAADVVRGRLRPQILDNRLTEKSIDRLMFLAALLETDKDAQDTWHRHLPVVPQYLFGTLLNPECFDACIGLSIGYEDYHVSLVLRRKGSRWLCTMLDFG
;
A
#
# COMPACT_ATOMS: atom_id res chain seq x y z
N MET A 1 -26.34 35.84 18.17
CA MET A 1 -25.62 34.92 19.07
C MET A 1 -25.33 33.64 18.30
N THR A 2 -24.03 33.40 18.05
CA THR A 2 -23.30 32.11 17.98
C THR A 2 -23.87 31.02 17.04
N ASN A 3 -23.38 30.92 15.81
CA ASN A 3 -22.21 30.13 15.35
C ASN A 3 -22.43 28.62 15.49
N ASP A 4 -22.89 27.99 14.40
CA ASP A 4 -22.72 26.57 14.10
C ASP A 4 -22.51 26.44 12.60
N ASN A 5 -21.25 26.24 12.19
CA ASN A 5 -20.84 25.53 10.97
C ASN A 5 -19.31 25.42 10.92
N ASP A 6 -18.73 24.79 11.95
CA ASP A 6 -17.38 24.23 11.91
C ASP A 6 -17.47 22.80 11.35
N ASN A 7 -17.55 22.64 10.02
CA ASN A 7 -17.50 21.29 9.43
C ASN A 7 -16.71 21.17 8.12
N ASP A 8 -15.82 22.12 7.80
CA ASP A 8 -14.99 22.08 6.58
C ASP A 8 -13.47 22.07 6.85
N ASP A 9 -13.06 22.02 8.12
CA ASP A 9 -11.63 22.19 8.48
C ASP A 9 -10.82 20.88 8.42
N GLY A 10 -11.50 19.74 8.26
CA GLY A 10 -10.87 18.42 8.08
C GLY A 10 -10.17 18.28 6.73
N ASP A 11 -10.70 18.92 5.68
CA ASP A 11 -10.26 18.68 4.30
C ASP A 11 -9.03 19.51 3.91
N LYS A 12 -8.56 20.41 4.78
CA LYS A 12 -7.37 21.26 4.55
C LYS A 12 -6.08 20.74 5.20
N ARG A 13 -6.14 19.64 5.95
CA ARG A 13 -4.98 19.06 6.66
C ARG A 13 -3.87 18.59 5.73
N VAL A 14 -2.76 19.31 5.68
CA VAL A 14 -1.53 18.92 4.94
C VAL A 14 -1.08 17.52 5.35
N ASN A 15 -1.12 17.23 6.65
CA ASN A 15 -0.71 15.95 7.19
C ASN A 15 -1.85 15.41 8.05
N PHE A 16 -2.20 14.16 7.85
CA PHE A 16 -3.18 13.50 8.69
C PHE A 16 -2.81 12.04 8.93
N THR A 17 -3.22 11.55 10.08
CA THR A 17 -2.99 10.18 10.53
C THR A 17 -4.35 9.55 10.78
N PHE A 18 -4.51 8.31 10.35
CA PHE A 18 -5.68 7.51 10.62
C PHE A 18 -5.27 6.05 10.82
N THR A 19 -6.19 5.27 11.36
CA THR A 19 -5.99 3.83 11.57
C THR A 19 -6.97 3.06 10.71
N MET A 20 -6.51 1.95 10.15
CA MET A 20 -7.34 1.00 9.46
C MET A 20 -7.35 -0.31 10.25
N PRO A 21 -8.50 -0.98 10.42
CA PRO A 21 -8.49 -2.34 10.97
C PRO A 21 -7.66 -3.24 10.06
N SER A 22 -6.69 -3.96 10.63
CA SER A 22 -6.02 -5.03 9.91
C SER A 22 -7.02 -6.16 9.69
N LEU A 23 -7.26 -6.50 8.44
CA LEU A 23 -8.00 -7.71 8.07
C LEU A 23 -7.17 -8.98 8.29
N TYR A 24 -5.89 -8.82 8.62
CA TYR A 24 -4.92 -9.90 8.77
C TYR A 24 -4.41 -9.96 10.22
N GLY A 25 -4.68 -11.08 10.89
CA GLY A 25 -4.24 -11.38 12.25
C GLY A 25 -4.84 -12.70 12.70
N ALA A 26 -4.00 -13.68 13.05
CA ALA A 26 -4.45 -14.99 13.52
C ALA A 26 -4.95 -14.95 14.98
N ASP A 27 -4.70 -13.85 15.70
CA ASP A 27 -4.67 -13.84 17.16
C ASP A 27 -5.95 -13.27 17.80
N GLY A 28 -7.01 -12.99 17.02
CA GLY A 28 -8.25 -12.39 17.53
C GLY A 28 -8.10 -10.97 18.10
N GLN A 29 -6.88 -10.41 18.14
CA GLN A 29 -6.64 -9.01 18.43
C GLN A 29 -6.76 -8.20 17.15
N SER A 30 -7.69 -7.23 17.15
CA SER A 30 -7.82 -6.23 16.09
C SER A 30 -6.54 -5.39 16.02
N ARG A 31 -5.56 -5.83 15.24
CA ARG A 31 -4.37 -5.03 14.96
C ARG A 31 -4.79 -3.86 14.09
N VAL A 32 -4.34 -2.65 14.44
CA VAL A 32 -4.62 -1.44 13.67
C VAL A 32 -3.40 -1.09 12.84
N VAL A 33 -3.60 -0.86 11.54
CA VAL A 33 -2.57 -0.37 10.64
C VAL A 33 -2.52 1.14 10.78
N ARG A 34 -1.39 1.67 11.25
CA ARG A 34 -1.20 3.12 11.37
C ARG A 34 -0.84 3.71 10.01
N MET A 35 -1.67 4.60 9.50
CA MET A 35 -1.46 5.26 8.22
C MET A 35 -1.24 6.75 8.44
N ARG A 36 -0.18 7.28 7.84
CA ARG A 36 0.08 8.72 7.79
C ARG A 36 0.17 9.14 6.34
N VAL A 37 -0.60 10.16 5.98
CA VAL A 37 -0.60 10.73 4.64
C VAL A 37 -0.27 12.21 4.71
N CYS A 38 0.66 12.61 3.85
CA CYS A 38 1.10 13.98 3.65
C CYS A 38 0.65 14.46 2.26
N ARG A 39 0.14 15.68 2.15
CA ARG A 39 -0.26 16.33 0.90
C ARG A 39 0.68 17.49 0.64
N VAL A 40 1.34 17.51 -0.51
CA VAL A 40 2.27 18.59 -0.87
C VAL A 40 1.51 19.84 -1.33
N SER A 41 0.32 19.70 -1.91
CA SER A 41 -0.57 20.78 -2.35
C SER A 41 -1.96 20.67 -1.70
N HIS A 42 -2.57 21.82 -1.39
CA HIS A 42 -3.88 21.93 -0.73
C HIS A 42 -5.08 21.88 -1.70
N HIS A 43 -4.85 22.05 -3.01
CA HIS A 43 -5.91 22.14 -4.01
C HIS A 43 -6.17 20.82 -4.76
N ASP A 44 -5.65 19.72 -4.20
CA ASP A 44 -5.65 18.42 -4.86
C ASP A 44 -6.76 17.52 -4.30
N LEU A 45 -6.48 16.24 -4.06
CA LEU A 45 -7.44 15.29 -3.51
C LEU A 45 -7.80 15.63 -2.05
N SER A 46 -9.06 15.35 -1.72
CA SER A 46 -9.56 15.43 -0.35
C SER A 46 -8.83 14.47 0.58
N ALA A 47 -8.90 14.72 1.89
CA ALA A 47 -8.32 13.82 2.89
C ALA A 47 -8.93 12.40 2.80
N GLY A 48 -10.22 12.30 2.49
CA GLY A 48 -10.91 11.02 2.29
C GLY A 48 -10.38 10.24 1.09
N GLU A 49 -10.25 10.90 -0.07
CA GLU A 49 -9.69 10.25 -1.27
C GLU A 49 -8.23 9.82 -1.06
N CYS A 50 -7.45 10.62 -0.33
CA CYS A 50 -6.09 10.26 0.05
C CYS A 50 -6.04 9.04 1.00
N ALA A 51 -6.98 8.95 1.95
CA ALA A 51 -7.11 7.78 2.83
C ALA A 51 -7.49 6.51 2.04
N ASP A 52 -8.35 6.65 1.03
CA ASP A 52 -8.70 5.57 0.11
C ASP A 52 -7.48 5.10 -0.72
N LEU A 53 -6.67 6.04 -1.22
CA LEU A 53 -5.44 5.72 -1.94
C LEU A 53 -4.45 4.97 -1.05
N ALA A 54 -4.24 5.44 0.19
CA ALA A 54 -3.41 4.75 1.17
C ALA A 54 -3.92 3.32 1.46
N THR A 55 -5.23 3.17 1.70
CA THR A 55 -5.85 1.86 1.95
C THR A 55 -5.66 0.91 0.76
N ARG A 56 -5.92 1.38 -0.47
CA ARG A 56 -5.72 0.59 -1.70
C ARG A 56 -4.26 0.22 -1.91
N SER A 57 -3.34 1.13 -1.61
CA SER A 57 -1.89 0.90 -1.69
C SER A 57 -1.46 -0.22 -0.75
N CYS A 58 -1.92 -0.16 0.50
CA CYS A 58 -1.67 -1.18 1.52
C CYS A 58 -2.18 -2.57 1.09
N HIS A 59 -3.42 -2.63 0.60
CA HIS A 59 -4.00 -3.87 0.09
C HIS A 59 -3.25 -4.39 -1.14
N LEU A 60 -2.85 -3.51 -2.05
CA LEU A 60 -2.10 -3.88 -3.25
C LEU A 60 -0.73 -4.47 -2.91
N ALA A 61 -0.03 -3.91 -1.92
CA ALA A 61 1.25 -4.45 -1.45
C ALA A 61 1.10 -5.87 -0.88
N CYS A 62 0.03 -6.14 -0.13
CA CYS A 62 -0.26 -7.47 0.40
C CYS A 62 -0.51 -8.48 -0.74
N ILE A 63 -1.33 -8.11 -1.74
CA ILE A 63 -1.58 -8.98 -2.92
C ILE A 63 -0.29 -9.19 -3.72
N ALA A 64 0.51 -8.14 -3.92
CA ALA A 64 1.78 -8.24 -4.64
C ALA A 64 2.76 -9.18 -3.92
N ALA A 65 2.83 -9.11 -2.59
CA ALA A 65 3.64 -10.03 -1.80
C ALA A 65 3.15 -11.49 -1.96
N ASP A 66 1.83 -11.72 -1.97
CA ASP A 66 1.26 -13.04 -2.23
C ASP A 66 1.57 -13.55 -3.66
N VAL A 67 1.63 -12.68 -4.66
CA VAL A 67 2.03 -13.02 -6.02
C VAL A 67 3.52 -13.38 -6.08
N VAL A 68 4.41 -12.58 -5.50
CA VAL A 68 5.86 -12.85 -5.45
C VAL A 68 6.14 -14.19 -4.79
N ARG A 69 5.38 -14.51 -3.74
CA ARG A 69 5.49 -15.78 -3.02
C ARG A 69 4.84 -16.96 -3.75
N GLY A 70 4.16 -16.75 -4.88
CA GLY A 70 3.46 -17.78 -5.64
C GLY A 70 2.18 -18.31 -4.99
N ARG A 71 1.59 -17.57 -4.03
CA ARG A 71 0.27 -17.91 -3.45
C ARG A 71 -0.88 -17.49 -4.37
N LEU A 72 -0.70 -16.39 -5.09
CA LEU A 72 -1.68 -15.85 -6.03
C LEU A 72 -1.08 -15.81 -7.43
N ARG A 73 -1.94 -15.92 -8.45
CA ARG A 73 -1.50 -15.80 -9.83
C ARG A 73 -1.32 -14.32 -10.21
N PRO A 74 -0.31 -13.95 -11.03
CA PRO A 74 -0.03 -12.55 -11.37
C PRO A 74 -1.20 -11.80 -12.01
N GLN A 75 -2.10 -12.49 -12.71
CA GLN A 75 -3.26 -11.89 -13.39
C GLN A 75 -4.21 -11.15 -12.44
N ILE A 76 -4.15 -11.41 -11.13
CA ILE A 76 -4.94 -10.64 -10.14
C ILE A 76 -4.49 -9.17 -10.05
N LEU A 77 -3.27 -8.87 -10.48
CA LEU A 77 -2.67 -7.53 -10.54
C LEU A 77 -2.95 -6.83 -11.87
N ASP A 78 -3.50 -7.54 -12.85
CA ASP A 78 -3.96 -6.94 -14.09
C ASP A 78 -4.92 -5.80 -13.76
N ASN A 79 -4.87 -4.72 -14.55
CA ASN A 79 -5.67 -3.52 -14.32
C ASN A 79 -5.34 -2.71 -13.05
N ARG A 80 -4.38 -3.16 -12.21
CA ARG A 80 -3.90 -2.45 -11.01
C ARG A 80 -2.47 -1.97 -11.18
N LEU A 81 -1.61 -2.76 -11.81
CA LEU A 81 -0.23 -2.44 -12.12
C LEU A 81 -0.04 -2.17 -13.61
N THR A 82 1.03 -1.46 -13.96
CA THR A 82 1.54 -1.45 -15.34
C THR A 82 2.29 -2.75 -15.65
N GLU A 83 2.30 -3.16 -16.91
CA GLU A 83 3.02 -4.36 -17.39
C GLU A 83 4.49 -4.36 -16.94
N LYS A 84 5.19 -3.23 -17.11
CA LYS A 84 6.57 -3.07 -16.62
C LYS A 84 6.74 -3.30 -15.11
N SER A 85 5.74 -2.94 -14.30
CA SER A 85 5.77 -3.19 -12.85
C SER A 85 5.54 -4.66 -12.53
N ILE A 86 4.66 -5.33 -13.30
CA ILE A 86 4.43 -6.77 -13.19
C ILE A 86 5.71 -7.53 -13.57
N ASP A 87 6.39 -7.16 -14.66
CA ASP A 87 7.63 -7.80 -15.08
C ASP A 87 8.71 -7.73 -14.01
N ARG A 88 8.86 -6.57 -13.36
CA ARG A 88 9.80 -6.39 -12.23
C ARG A 88 9.43 -7.26 -11.04
N LEU A 89 8.14 -7.35 -10.73
CA LEU A 89 7.64 -8.19 -9.65
C LEU A 89 7.92 -9.67 -9.93
N MET A 90 7.72 -10.11 -11.16
CA MET A 90 8.00 -11.49 -11.58
C MET A 90 9.49 -11.78 -11.65
N PHE A 91 10.31 -10.80 -12.00
CA PHE A 91 11.76 -10.91 -11.93
C PHE A 91 12.23 -11.11 -10.48
N LEU A 92 11.69 -10.34 -9.52
CA LEU A 92 11.94 -10.55 -8.10
C LEU A 92 11.51 -11.96 -7.66
N ALA A 93 10.32 -12.41 -8.05
CA ALA A 93 9.83 -13.75 -7.73
C ALA A 93 10.79 -14.84 -8.24
N ALA A 94 11.26 -14.71 -9.49
CA ALA A 94 12.22 -15.65 -10.07
C ALA A 94 13.58 -15.64 -9.34
N LEU A 95 14.05 -14.45 -8.91
CA LEU A 95 15.29 -14.35 -8.13
C LEU A 95 15.16 -15.08 -6.79
N LEU A 96 14.03 -14.93 -6.11
CA LEU A 96 13.76 -15.60 -4.83
C LEU A 96 13.61 -17.12 -4.99
N GLU A 97 13.13 -17.61 -6.15
CA GLU A 97 13.08 -19.05 -6.43
C GLU A 97 14.47 -19.67 -6.64
N THR A 98 15.46 -18.88 -7.08
CA THR A 98 16.83 -19.38 -7.27
C THR A 98 17.63 -19.49 -5.98
N ASP A 99 17.22 -18.77 -4.94
CA ASP A 99 17.87 -18.76 -3.64
C ASP A 99 17.06 -19.59 -2.63
N LYS A 100 17.59 -20.77 -2.28
CA LYS A 100 16.93 -21.71 -1.36
C LYS A 100 16.76 -21.14 0.05
N ASP A 101 17.68 -20.29 0.50
CA ASP A 101 17.59 -19.66 1.82
C ASP A 101 16.54 -18.54 1.81
N ALA A 102 16.40 -17.83 0.68
CA ALA A 102 15.37 -16.83 0.45
C ALA A 102 13.94 -17.43 0.42
N GLN A 103 13.81 -18.65 -0.08
CA GLN A 103 12.52 -19.33 -0.20
C GLN A 103 11.89 -19.65 1.16
N ASP A 104 12.71 -19.96 2.17
CA ASP A 104 12.26 -20.19 3.55
C ASP A 104 11.93 -18.87 4.28
N THR A 105 12.66 -17.78 3.99
CA THR A 105 12.46 -16.46 4.64
C THR A 105 11.15 -15.81 4.26
N TRP A 106 10.66 -16.00 3.02
CA TRP A 106 9.39 -15.41 2.59
C TRP A 106 8.15 -16.14 3.13
N HIS A 107 8.35 -17.19 3.92
CA HIS A 107 7.33 -17.88 4.72
C HIS A 107 5.99 -18.05 3.98
N ARG A 108 5.99 -18.76 2.85
CA ARG A 108 4.84 -18.91 1.93
C ARG A 108 3.53 -19.26 2.63
N HIS A 109 3.57 -19.93 3.77
CA HIS A 109 2.38 -20.37 4.50
C HIS A 109 1.81 -19.30 5.45
N LEU A 110 2.60 -18.30 5.83
CA LEU A 110 2.21 -17.26 6.78
C LEU A 110 1.52 -16.07 6.08
N PRO A 111 0.56 -15.42 6.74
CA PRO A 111 -0.15 -14.27 6.18
C PRO A 111 0.78 -13.06 6.05
N VAL A 112 0.55 -12.25 5.02
CA VAL A 112 1.14 -10.91 4.94
C VAL A 112 0.30 -10.00 5.83
N VAL A 113 0.93 -9.35 6.79
CA VAL A 113 0.25 -8.45 7.72
C VAL A 113 0.83 -7.04 7.56
N PRO A 114 0.03 -6.05 7.12
CA PRO A 114 0.49 -4.68 7.08
C PRO A 114 0.65 -4.09 8.49
N GLN A 115 1.74 -3.38 8.71
CA GLN A 115 2.09 -2.77 10.00
C GLN A 115 1.82 -1.26 10.00
N TYR A 116 2.26 -0.59 8.94
CA TYR A 116 2.12 0.85 8.79
C TYR A 116 2.15 1.27 7.32
N LEU A 117 1.72 2.51 7.05
CA LEU A 117 1.88 3.17 5.76
C LEU A 117 2.28 4.62 5.95
N PHE A 118 3.27 5.07 5.18
CA PHE A 118 3.59 6.46 4.95
C PHE A 118 3.31 6.81 3.49
N GLY A 119 2.36 7.70 3.26
CA GLY A 119 1.94 8.12 1.92
C GLY A 119 2.18 9.61 1.70
N THR A 120 2.53 9.98 0.47
CA THR A 120 2.71 11.35 0.04
C THR A 120 1.95 11.59 -1.27
N LEU A 121 0.94 12.44 -1.23
CA LEU A 121 0.34 12.99 -2.44
C LEU A 121 1.24 14.12 -2.96
N LEU A 122 1.96 13.85 -4.05
CA LEU A 122 2.90 14.78 -4.65
C LEU A 122 2.21 15.83 -5.53
N ASN A 123 1.14 15.43 -6.21
CA ASN A 123 0.26 16.26 -7.05
C ASN A 123 -1.05 15.49 -7.33
N PRO A 124 -2.06 16.07 -8.02
CA PRO A 124 -3.35 15.41 -8.26
C PRO A 124 -3.29 14.08 -9.03
N GLU A 125 -2.13 13.76 -9.63
CA GLU A 125 -1.92 12.58 -10.47
C GLU A 125 -0.87 11.62 -9.93
N CYS A 126 -0.27 11.90 -8.76
CA CYS A 126 0.83 11.11 -8.23
C CYS A 126 0.76 10.93 -6.71
N PHE A 127 0.65 9.68 -6.29
CA PHE A 127 0.69 9.28 -4.89
C PHE A 127 1.83 8.28 -4.70
N ASP A 128 2.77 8.64 -3.84
CA ASP A 128 3.93 7.83 -3.45
C ASP A 128 3.69 7.22 -2.07
N ALA A 129 4.06 5.97 -1.84
CA ALA A 129 3.89 5.35 -0.53
C ALA A 129 4.97 4.32 -0.20
N CYS A 130 5.32 4.27 1.09
CA CYS A 130 6.12 3.24 1.72
C CYS A 130 5.26 2.50 2.75
N ILE A 131 5.27 1.17 2.70
CA ILE A 131 4.45 0.30 3.53
C ILE A 131 5.35 -0.69 4.26
N GLY A 132 5.20 -0.77 5.58
CA GLY A 132 5.78 -1.86 6.35
C GLY A 132 4.85 -3.07 6.35
N LEU A 133 5.37 -4.23 5.99
CA LEU A 133 4.68 -5.52 6.03
C LEU A 133 5.47 -6.46 6.94
N SER A 134 4.78 -7.31 7.70
CA SER A 134 5.39 -8.47 8.34
C SER A 134 4.87 -9.73 7.69
N ILE A 135 5.76 -10.68 7.39
CA ILE A 135 5.41 -12.01 6.94
C ILE A 135 6.07 -12.98 7.89
N GLY A 136 5.27 -13.66 8.71
CA GLY A 136 5.83 -14.49 9.78
C GLY A 136 6.63 -13.68 10.79
N TYR A 137 7.94 -13.95 10.86
CA TYR A 137 8.86 -13.28 11.78
C TYR A 137 9.72 -12.21 11.11
N GLU A 138 9.56 -12.03 9.80
CA GLU A 138 10.37 -11.11 9.00
C GLU A 138 9.57 -9.85 8.63
N ASP A 139 10.26 -8.72 8.62
CA ASP A 139 9.71 -7.41 8.27
C ASP A 139 10.25 -6.98 6.90
N TYR A 140 9.33 -6.52 6.04
CA TYR A 140 9.58 -6.09 4.67
C TYR A 140 9.08 -4.67 4.45
N HIS A 141 9.73 -3.97 3.53
CA HIS A 141 9.36 -2.61 3.17
C HIS A 141 8.95 -2.58 1.69
N VAL A 142 7.74 -2.09 1.42
CA VAL A 142 7.23 -1.98 0.06
C VAL A 142 7.17 -0.52 -0.33
N SER A 143 7.90 -0.18 -1.38
CA SER A 143 7.78 1.13 -2.03
C SER A 143 6.83 1.01 -3.20
N LEU A 144 5.87 1.92 -3.31
CA LEU A 144 4.98 1.98 -4.47
C LEU A 144 4.67 3.41 -4.92
N VAL A 145 4.34 3.52 -6.21
CA VAL A 145 3.86 4.77 -6.81
C VAL A 145 2.58 4.50 -7.57
N LEU A 146 1.50 5.19 -7.20
CA LEU A 146 0.26 5.26 -7.96
C LEU A 146 0.27 6.51 -8.84
N ARG A 147 -0.06 6.34 -10.11
CA ARG A 147 -0.27 7.42 -11.08
C ARG A 147 -1.69 7.40 -11.58
N ARG A 148 -2.30 8.58 -11.66
CA ARG A 148 -3.63 8.74 -12.25
C ARG A 148 -3.52 8.71 -13.78
N LYS A 149 -4.30 7.84 -14.42
CA LYS A 149 -4.52 7.81 -15.87
C LYS A 149 -6.02 7.90 -16.14
N GLY A 150 -6.48 9.08 -16.55
CA GLY A 150 -7.91 9.39 -16.64
C GLY A 150 -8.60 9.29 -15.27
N SER A 151 -9.59 8.41 -15.16
CA SER A 151 -10.33 8.17 -13.92
C SER A 151 -9.73 7.05 -13.03
N ARG A 152 -8.63 6.42 -13.45
CA ARG A 152 -8.06 5.25 -12.77
C ARG A 152 -6.70 5.58 -12.15
N TRP A 153 -6.44 4.99 -10.99
CA TRP A 153 -5.12 4.97 -10.38
C TRP A 153 -4.44 3.65 -10.71
N LEU A 154 -3.24 3.72 -11.28
CA LEU A 154 -2.43 2.57 -11.65
C LEU A 154 -1.09 2.62 -10.93
N CYS A 155 -0.67 1.49 -10.40
CA CYS A 155 0.64 1.34 -9.81
C CYS A 155 1.70 1.24 -10.91
N THR A 156 2.60 2.21 -10.97
CA THR A 156 3.69 2.31 -11.96
C THR A 156 5.03 1.85 -11.42
N MET A 157 5.15 1.73 -10.11
CA MET A 157 6.33 1.23 -9.41
C MET A 157 5.85 0.50 -8.17
N LEU A 158 6.36 -0.71 -7.97
CA LEU A 158 6.15 -1.52 -6.78
C LEU A 158 7.42 -2.34 -6.61
N ASP A 159 8.05 -2.21 -5.44
CA ASP A 159 9.30 -2.89 -5.14
C ASP A 159 9.35 -3.31 -3.66
N PHE A 160 10.08 -4.38 -3.38
CA PHE A 160 10.26 -4.95 -2.05
C PHE A 160 11.71 -4.79 -1.62
N GLY A 161 11.90 -4.33 -0.38
CA GLY A 161 13.18 -4.28 0.31
C GLY A 161 13.09 -4.80 1.72
#